data_AF-A0A7K1ZRM4-F1
#
_entry.id   AF-A0A7K1ZRM4-F1
#
_cell.length_a   1.000
_cell.length_b   1.000
_cell.length_c   1.000
_cell.angle_alpha   90.00
_cell.angle_beta   90.00
_cell.angle_gamma   90.00
#
_symmetry.space_group_name_H-M   'P 1'
#
loop_
_entity.id
_entity.type
_entity.pdbx_description
1 polymer ?
#
loop_
_entity_poly.entity_id
_entity_poly.type
_entity_poly.pdbx_seq_one_letter_code
_entity_poly.pdbx_strand_id
1 'polypeptide(L)'
;MAASRVFFLFFALFLIGGVSHALAQEVDLNTEPLIEADTVDTGDGIADPIEGQEAAGGHIEEEDHGDGHAKVIPPLWLVAPFIILLLMIATGPLFYVHHWHKHYPKYAVGLGLFVTLYYLIVLHDGISMLHALQEYLSFIALVASLFIAASGIFLKVNARGTPLTNISLLSIGAVIANLIATTGAAMLFIRPYMRLNKGRLKAYHIVFFIFIVANVGGALTPIGDPPLFLGFLRGVPFFWTAAHVWHVWIPTMLALLAIFYVIDSRNKAQSTTDISSGKTIELQGTRSFIFVVVIVLSVFIDPNVISAMKGTHFDLVGTHHLPFGIREIIMFSMCAIAFKFCDKEALTKNEFTFEPIREVGWLFLGIFACMVPALALISDYAHSNAD
;
A
#
# COMPACT_ATOMS: atom_id res chain seq x y z
N MET A 1 30.27 18.98 5.26
CA MET A 1 30.14 18.37 6.60
C MET A 1 29.05 19.02 7.46
N ALA A 2 28.90 20.36 7.49
CA ALA A 2 27.87 21.03 8.31
C ALA A 2 26.41 20.70 7.91
N ALA A 3 26.10 20.60 6.61
CA ALA A 3 24.75 20.30 6.13
C ALA A 3 24.22 18.91 6.51
N SER A 4 25.12 17.93 6.67
CA SER A 4 24.76 16.56 7.08
C SER A 4 24.42 16.50 8.57
N ARG A 5 25.05 17.33 9.41
CA ARG A 5 24.74 17.42 10.85
C ARG A 5 23.41 18.12 11.11
N VAL A 6 23.07 19.15 10.33
CA VAL A 6 21.78 19.84 10.42
C VAL A 6 20.63 18.93 10.00
N PHE A 7 20.80 18.14 8.93
CA PHE A 7 19.80 17.14 8.52
C PHE A 7 19.58 16.06 9.58
N PHE A 8 20.65 15.56 10.21
CA PHE A 8 20.55 14.59 11.30
C PHE A 8 19.87 15.17 12.54
N LEU A 9 20.12 16.44 12.86
CA LEU A 9 19.46 17.13 13.97
C LEU A 9 17.96 17.33 13.71
N PHE A 10 17.58 17.73 12.49
CA PHE A 10 16.18 17.88 12.10
C PHE A 10 15.44 16.54 12.07
N PHE A 11 16.09 15.48 11.58
CA PHE A 11 15.52 14.13 11.57
C PHE A 11 15.35 13.56 12.99
N ALA A 12 16.33 13.77 13.87
CA ALA A 12 16.24 13.38 15.28
C ALA A 12 15.18 14.19 16.03
N LEU A 13 15.08 15.51 15.80
CA LEU A 13 14.04 16.35 16.38
C LEU A 13 12.63 15.98 15.89
N PHE A 14 12.49 15.56 14.63
CA PHE A 14 11.22 15.07 14.08
C PHE A 14 10.80 13.74 14.72
N LEU A 15 11.75 12.81 14.93
CA LEU A 15 11.48 11.55 15.62
C LEU A 15 11.12 11.77 17.10
N ILE A 16 11.84 12.66 17.80
CA ILE A 16 11.56 12.96 19.22
C ILE A 16 10.25 13.73 19.37
N GLY A 17 9.95 14.67 18.47
CA GLY A 17 8.69 15.43 18.46
C GLY A 17 7.47 14.57 18.14
N GLY A 18 7.60 13.65 17.17
CA GLY A 18 6.53 12.71 16.82
C GLY A 18 6.21 11.72 17.94
N VAL A 19 7.23 11.23 18.66
CA VAL A 19 7.04 10.35 19.83
C VAL A 19 6.47 11.13 21.02
N SER A 20 6.92 12.37 21.26
CA SER A 20 6.43 13.17 22.38
C SER A 20 4.97 13.60 22.22
N HIS A 21 4.51 13.85 20.98
CA HIS A 21 3.11 14.18 20.72
C HIS A 21 2.19 12.95 20.85
N ALA A 22 2.67 11.77 20.45
CA ALA A 22 1.97 10.51 20.67
C ALA A 22 1.85 10.15 22.17
N LEU A 23 2.90 10.40 22.97
CA LEU A 23 2.85 10.14 24.42
C LEU A 23 2.11 11.22 25.23
N ALA A 24 2.06 12.47 24.75
CA ALA A 24 1.31 13.53 25.43
C ALA A 24 -0.21 13.33 25.37
N GLN A 25 -0.70 12.57 24.38
CA GLN A 25 -2.12 12.28 24.22
C GLN A 25 -2.61 11.11 25.10
N GLU A 26 -1.69 10.36 25.72
CA GLU A 26 -2.00 9.26 26.65
C GLU A 26 -2.21 9.71 28.12
N VAL A 27 -1.85 10.95 28.49
CA VAL A 27 -1.75 11.36 29.91
C VAL A 27 -3.00 12.13 30.43
N ASP A 28 -3.96 12.51 29.59
CA ASP A 28 -5.07 13.40 29.98
C ASP A 28 -6.46 12.73 29.99
N LEU A 29 -6.55 11.48 30.46
CA LEU A 29 -7.80 10.68 30.52
C LEU A 29 -8.39 10.49 31.94
N ASN A 30 -7.89 11.19 32.96
CA ASN A 30 -8.38 11.05 34.34
C ASN A 30 -8.82 12.38 34.95
N THR A 31 -9.86 13.01 34.39
CA THR A 31 -10.68 13.97 35.16
C THR A 31 -12.03 14.17 34.46
N GLU A 32 -13.03 13.37 34.84
CA GLU A 32 -14.43 13.79 34.67
C GLU A 32 -14.84 14.72 35.82
N PRO A 33 -15.78 15.64 35.55
CA PRO A 33 -16.82 15.89 36.52
C PRO A 33 -18.21 15.67 35.92
N LEU A 34 -18.98 14.89 36.69
CA LEU A 34 -20.41 14.62 36.64
C LEU A 34 -21.26 15.88 36.39
N ILE A 35 -22.29 15.78 35.55
CA ILE A 35 -23.43 16.71 35.56
C ILE A 35 -24.75 15.90 35.60
N GLU A 36 -25.64 16.42 36.44
CA GLU A 36 -26.87 15.87 37.00
C GLU A 36 -27.98 15.51 36.01
N ALA A 37 -28.78 14.54 36.46
CA ALA A 37 -30.10 14.21 35.92
C ALA A 37 -31.08 15.38 36.09
N ASP A 38 -31.95 15.57 35.09
CA ASP A 38 -33.20 16.29 35.28
C ASP A 38 -34.37 15.54 34.64
N THR A 39 -35.36 15.28 35.49
CA THR A 39 -36.63 14.60 35.23
C THR A 39 -37.66 15.57 34.69
N VAL A 40 -38.41 15.22 33.63
CA VAL A 40 -39.78 15.72 33.44
C VAL A 40 -40.68 14.63 32.83
N ASP A 41 -41.69 14.29 33.63
CA ASP A 41 -42.89 13.50 33.35
C ASP A 41 -43.96 14.36 32.65
N THR A 42 -44.75 13.78 31.75
CA THR A 42 -46.24 13.84 31.75
C THR A 42 -46.88 13.19 30.50
N GLY A 43 -47.86 12.31 30.74
CA GLY A 43 -49.17 12.44 30.08
C GLY A 43 -49.68 11.28 29.22
N ASP A 44 -50.60 10.50 29.79
CA ASP A 44 -51.48 9.47 29.20
C ASP A 44 -52.37 9.94 28.02
N GLY A 45 -52.76 8.99 27.14
CA GLY A 45 -53.92 9.14 26.25
C GLY A 45 -54.15 7.98 25.26
N ILE A 46 -55.17 7.16 25.53
CA ILE A 46 -55.64 5.97 24.78
C ILE A 46 -56.47 6.34 23.53
N ALA A 47 -56.25 5.69 22.36
CA ALA A 47 -57.27 5.19 21.40
C ALA A 47 -56.67 4.59 20.09
N ASP A 48 -57.00 3.32 19.80
CA ASP A 48 -56.86 2.59 18.52
C ASP A 48 -58.12 2.77 17.62
N PRO A 49 -58.20 2.24 16.37
CA PRO A 49 -57.21 2.16 15.29
C PRO A 49 -57.82 2.60 13.92
N ILE A 50 -57.01 3.04 12.94
CA ILE A 50 -57.42 3.04 11.52
C ILE A 50 -56.24 2.58 10.65
N GLU A 51 -56.48 1.48 9.92
CA GLU A 51 -55.62 0.83 8.94
C GLU A 51 -55.13 1.80 7.85
N GLY A 52 -53.85 1.68 7.50
CA GLY A 52 -53.26 2.42 6.40
C GLY A 52 -51.77 2.12 6.17
N GLN A 53 -51.51 0.97 5.55
CA GLN A 53 -50.39 0.76 4.61
C GLN A 53 -48.97 0.63 5.22
N GLU A 54 -48.62 -0.59 5.64
CA GLU A 54 -47.25 -0.98 5.95
C GLU A 54 -46.42 -1.13 4.67
N ALA A 55 -45.40 -0.28 4.55
CA ALA A 55 -44.23 -0.52 3.73
C ALA A 55 -43.35 -1.55 4.45
N ALA A 56 -43.12 -2.69 3.80
CA ALA A 56 -42.28 -3.77 4.32
C ALA A 56 -40.83 -3.29 4.48
N GLY A 57 -40.46 -2.96 5.71
CA GLY A 57 -39.08 -2.95 6.18
C GLY A 57 -38.61 -4.40 6.32
N GLY A 58 -37.81 -4.85 5.36
CA GLY A 58 -37.09 -6.11 5.49
C GLY A 58 -36.02 -5.97 6.56
N HIS A 59 -36.31 -6.49 7.75
CA HIS A 59 -35.30 -6.88 8.73
C HIS A 59 -34.29 -7.78 8.02
N ILE A 60 -33.04 -7.32 7.89
CA ILE A 60 -31.92 -8.21 7.61
C ILE A 60 -31.61 -8.86 8.95
N GLU A 61 -32.15 -10.05 9.15
CA GLU A 61 -31.66 -10.97 10.16
C GLU A 61 -30.18 -11.23 9.86
N GLU A 62 -29.30 -10.74 10.72
CA GLU A 62 -27.93 -11.22 10.76
C GLU A 62 -27.99 -12.69 11.15
N GLU A 63 -27.82 -13.58 10.16
CA GLU A 63 -27.52 -14.98 10.41
C GLU A 63 -26.18 -15.05 11.14
N ASP A 64 -26.28 -15.14 12.47
CA ASP A 64 -25.24 -15.59 13.38
C ASP A 64 -24.84 -17.02 13.00
N HIS A 65 -23.92 -17.14 12.04
CA HIS A 65 -23.14 -18.35 11.88
C HIS A 65 -22.15 -18.43 13.04
N GLY A 66 -22.67 -18.94 14.16
CA GLY A 66 -21.88 -19.39 15.29
C GLY A 66 -20.91 -20.48 14.84
N ASP A 67 -19.67 -20.09 14.59
CA ASP A 67 -18.52 -20.99 14.64
C ASP A 67 -17.77 -20.67 15.93
N GLY A 68 -17.88 -21.58 16.91
CA GLY A 68 -17.38 -21.45 18.28
C GLY A 68 -15.85 -21.54 18.39
N HIS A 69 -15.11 -20.81 17.56
CA HIS A 69 -13.71 -20.54 17.80
C HIS A 69 -13.61 -19.34 18.74
N ALA A 70 -13.47 -19.61 20.04
CA ALA A 70 -13.09 -18.59 21.02
C ALA A 70 -11.94 -17.77 20.42
N LYS A 71 -12.16 -16.48 20.17
CA LYS A 71 -11.18 -15.58 19.55
C LYS A 71 -9.92 -15.60 20.42
N VAL A 72 -8.91 -16.38 20.04
CA VAL A 72 -7.71 -16.56 20.85
C VAL A 72 -6.89 -15.28 20.71
N ILE A 73 -6.97 -14.42 21.72
CA ILE A 73 -6.21 -13.17 21.74
C ILE A 73 -4.73 -13.54 21.93
N PRO A 74 -3.84 -13.21 20.97
CA PRO A 74 -2.44 -13.53 21.09
C PRO A 74 -1.79 -12.67 22.18
N PRO A 75 -0.77 -13.18 22.88
CA PRO A 75 -0.10 -12.39 23.90
C PRO A 75 0.68 -11.22 23.26
N LEU A 76 0.69 -10.06 23.91
CA LEU A 76 1.28 -8.82 23.39
C LEU A 76 2.75 -8.96 22.96
N TRP A 77 3.54 -9.80 23.64
CA TRP A 77 4.94 -10.04 23.29
C TRP A 77 5.12 -10.65 21.89
N LEU A 78 4.09 -11.29 21.32
CA LEU A 78 4.12 -11.89 19.99
C LEU A 78 4.12 -10.84 18.86
N VAL A 79 3.96 -9.56 19.20
CA VAL A 79 4.18 -8.41 18.28
C VAL A 79 5.67 -8.11 18.11
N ALA A 80 6.54 -8.55 19.03
CA ALA A 80 7.97 -8.25 18.98
C ALA A 80 8.66 -8.69 17.67
N PRO A 81 8.42 -9.90 17.11
CA PRO A 81 8.96 -10.30 15.81
C PRO A 81 8.62 -9.33 14.68
N PHE A 82 7.41 -8.77 14.66
CA PHE A 82 7.00 -7.78 13.67
C PHE A 82 7.80 -6.49 13.81
N ILE A 83 7.91 -5.95 15.02
CA ILE A 83 8.69 -4.73 15.31
C ILE A 83 10.17 -4.95 14.97
N ILE A 84 10.74 -6.09 15.37
CA ILE A 84 12.13 -6.45 15.05
C ILE A 84 12.34 -6.48 13.54
N LEU A 85 11.44 -7.14 12.79
CA LEU A 85 11.54 -7.21 11.34
C LEU A 85 11.49 -5.82 10.69
N LEU A 86 10.58 -4.94 11.12
CA LEU A 86 10.49 -3.57 10.61
C LEU A 86 11.76 -2.76 10.93
N LEU A 87 12.29 -2.86 12.15
CA LEU A 87 13.54 -2.22 12.53
C LEU A 87 14.71 -2.72 11.68
N MET A 88 14.77 -4.03 11.41
CA MET A 88 15.81 -4.60 10.56
C MET A 88 15.71 -4.13 9.10
N ILE A 89 14.49 -3.97 8.56
CA ILE A 89 14.28 -3.42 7.21
C ILE A 89 14.72 -1.95 7.15
N ALA A 90 14.42 -1.16 8.18
CA ALA A 90 14.80 0.26 8.22
C ALA A 90 16.31 0.46 8.41
N THR A 91 16.95 -0.38 9.23
CA THR A 91 18.36 -0.22 9.63
C THR A 91 19.34 -1.01 8.77
N GLY A 92 18.93 -2.17 8.24
CA GLY A 92 19.80 -3.09 7.50
C GLY A 92 20.45 -2.51 6.25
N PRO A 93 19.68 -1.91 5.33
CA PRO A 93 20.22 -1.23 4.15
C PRO A 93 21.10 -0.01 4.46
N LEU A 94 21.08 0.51 5.69
CA LEU A 94 21.85 1.70 6.09
C LEU A 94 23.14 1.35 6.82
N PHE A 95 23.08 0.44 7.80
CA PHE A 95 24.21 0.17 8.71
C PHE A 95 25.03 -1.07 8.33
N TYR A 96 24.43 -2.08 7.68
CA TYR A 96 25.10 -3.35 7.38
C TYR A 96 24.71 -3.92 6.01
N VAL A 97 24.77 -3.06 4.99
CA VAL A 97 24.38 -3.30 3.58
C VAL A 97 24.75 -4.70 3.06
N HIS A 98 26.03 -5.06 3.08
CA HIS A 98 26.52 -6.34 2.54
C HIS A 98 25.95 -7.55 3.28
N HIS A 99 25.80 -7.44 4.60
CA HIS A 99 25.23 -8.50 5.41
C HIS A 99 23.73 -8.64 5.14
N TRP A 100 23.02 -7.50 5.08
CA TRP A 100 21.58 -7.43 4.84
C TRP A 100 21.20 -8.09 3.51
N HIS A 101 21.82 -7.67 2.39
CA HIS A 101 21.49 -8.20 1.07
C HIS A 101 21.62 -9.72 0.95
N LYS A 102 22.48 -10.35 1.76
CA LYS A 102 22.66 -11.81 1.75
C LYS A 102 21.71 -12.56 2.71
N HIS A 103 21.25 -11.92 3.79
CA HIS A 103 20.58 -12.60 4.90
C HIS A 103 19.16 -12.12 5.18
N TYR A 104 18.69 -11.04 4.55
CA TYR A 104 17.32 -10.55 4.72
C TYR A 104 16.24 -11.63 4.56
N PRO A 105 16.33 -12.62 3.61
CA PRO A 105 15.30 -13.64 3.49
C PRO A 105 15.27 -14.55 4.72
N LYS A 106 16.43 -14.84 5.30
CA LYS A 106 16.53 -15.70 6.48
C LYS A 106 15.90 -15.05 7.70
N TYR A 107 16.07 -13.74 7.85
CA TYR A 107 15.45 -12.99 8.95
C TYR A 107 13.94 -12.92 8.80
N ALA A 108 13.46 -12.55 7.62
CA ALA A 108 12.02 -12.46 7.35
C ALA A 108 11.33 -13.82 7.52
N VAL A 109 11.86 -14.87 6.90
CA VAL A 109 11.31 -16.23 7.02
C VAL A 109 11.47 -16.78 8.42
N GLY A 110 12.60 -16.54 9.09
CA GLY A 110 12.85 -17.04 10.44
C GLY A 110 11.88 -16.45 11.48
N LEU A 111 11.68 -15.12 11.46
CA LEU A 111 10.73 -14.44 12.35
C LEU A 111 9.28 -14.81 12.00
N GLY A 112 8.95 -14.86 10.70
CA GLY A 112 7.62 -15.28 10.25
C GLY A 112 7.30 -16.70 10.66
N LEU A 113 8.22 -17.65 10.43
CA LEU A 113 8.06 -19.05 10.81
C LEU A 113 7.91 -19.23 12.32
N PHE A 114 8.63 -18.44 13.13
CA PHE A 114 8.46 -18.44 14.57
C PHE A 114 7.02 -18.10 14.98
N VAL A 115 6.46 -17.01 14.43
CA VAL A 115 5.07 -16.62 14.69
C VAL A 115 4.09 -17.66 14.18
N THR A 116 4.28 -18.16 12.96
CA THR A 116 3.44 -19.22 12.37
C THR A 116 3.43 -20.48 13.23
N LEU A 117 4.60 -20.94 13.68
CA LEU A 117 4.69 -22.13 14.51
C LEU A 117 4.00 -21.95 15.87
N TYR A 118 4.11 -20.75 16.46
CA TYR A 118 3.42 -20.42 17.70
C TYR A 118 1.89 -20.47 17.52
N TYR A 119 1.38 -19.90 16.42
CA TYR A 119 -0.05 -19.96 16.10
C TYR A 119 -0.54 -21.39 15.87
N LEU A 120 0.22 -22.22 15.16
CA LEU A 120 -0.17 -23.60 14.85
C LEU A 120 -0.10 -24.54 16.06
N ILE A 121 0.94 -24.43 16.89
CA ILE A 121 1.22 -25.40 17.97
C ILE A 121 0.66 -24.93 19.31
N VAL A 122 0.73 -23.64 19.62
CA VAL A 122 0.35 -23.12 20.95
C VAL A 122 -1.08 -22.62 20.92
N LEU A 123 -1.40 -21.71 19.99
CA LEU A 123 -2.74 -21.14 19.89
C LEU A 123 -3.73 -22.04 19.15
N HIS A 124 -3.24 -23.06 18.43
CA HIS A 124 -4.03 -23.97 17.59
C HIS A 124 -4.91 -23.25 16.55
N ASP A 125 -4.47 -22.06 16.10
CA ASP A 125 -5.16 -21.22 15.14
C ASP A 125 -4.41 -21.22 13.80
N GLY A 126 -4.64 -22.28 13.02
CA GLY A 126 -4.14 -22.37 11.66
C GLY A 126 -4.93 -21.56 10.65
N ILE A 127 -6.16 -21.16 10.99
CA ILE A 127 -7.05 -20.42 10.08
C ILE A 127 -6.51 -19.00 9.89
N SER A 128 -6.14 -18.30 10.97
CA SER A 128 -5.52 -16.97 10.87
C SER A 128 -4.23 -16.97 10.04
N MET A 129 -3.42 -18.03 10.16
CA MET A 129 -2.21 -18.20 9.35
C MET A 129 -2.53 -18.47 7.88
N LEU A 130 -3.56 -19.26 7.59
CA LEU A 130 -4.02 -19.53 6.24
C LEU A 130 -4.57 -18.25 5.57
N HIS A 131 -5.35 -17.46 6.30
CA HIS A 131 -5.83 -16.16 5.82
C HIS A 131 -4.66 -15.22 5.53
N ALA A 132 -3.67 -15.11 6.42
CA ALA A 132 -2.48 -14.30 6.18
C ALA A 132 -1.68 -14.76 4.95
N LEU A 133 -1.60 -16.08 4.72
CA LEU A 133 -0.97 -16.64 3.53
C LEU A 133 -1.75 -16.29 2.26
N GLN A 134 -3.09 -16.35 2.29
CA GLN A 134 -3.95 -15.93 1.18
C GLN A 134 -3.74 -14.44 0.85
N GLU A 135 -3.77 -13.58 1.86
CA GLU A 135 -3.54 -12.14 1.67
C GLU A 135 -2.14 -11.87 1.08
N TYR A 136 -1.11 -12.59 1.54
CA TYR A 136 0.24 -12.53 0.99
C TYR A 136 0.29 -12.96 -0.48
N LEU A 137 -0.41 -14.03 -0.85
CA LEU A 137 -0.45 -14.55 -2.22
C LEU A 137 -1.17 -13.59 -3.16
N SER A 138 -2.28 -13.01 -2.74
CA SER A 138 -2.97 -11.94 -3.47
C SER A 138 -2.08 -10.71 -3.63
N PHE A 139 -1.40 -10.31 -2.56
CA PHE A 139 -0.47 -9.18 -2.57
C PHE A 139 0.67 -9.39 -3.57
N ILE A 140 1.38 -10.53 -3.50
CA ILE A 140 2.52 -10.77 -4.38
C ILE A 140 2.09 -10.97 -5.84
N ALA A 141 0.89 -11.54 -6.08
CA ALA A 141 0.33 -11.64 -7.42
C ALA A 141 0.15 -10.26 -8.06
N LEU A 142 -0.43 -9.31 -7.33
CA LEU A 142 -0.62 -7.94 -7.80
C LEU A 142 0.73 -7.24 -8.05
N VAL A 143 1.60 -7.20 -7.03
CA VAL A 143 2.86 -6.45 -7.11
C VAL A 143 3.79 -7.03 -8.19
N ALA A 144 3.94 -8.35 -8.26
CA ALA A 144 4.78 -8.99 -9.26
C ALA A 144 4.26 -8.79 -10.68
N SER A 145 2.95 -8.99 -10.90
CA SER A 145 2.36 -8.85 -12.24
C SER A 145 2.46 -7.41 -12.74
N LEU A 146 2.16 -6.43 -11.89
CA LEU A 146 2.19 -5.02 -12.26
C LEU A 146 3.62 -4.52 -12.47
N PHE A 147 4.58 -4.95 -11.64
CA PHE A 147 5.99 -4.62 -11.83
C PHE A 147 6.54 -5.16 -13.16
N ILE A 148 6.26 -6.42 -13.49
CA ILE A 148 6.74 -7.04 -14.73
C ILE A 148 6.08 -6.41 -15.94
N ALA A 149 4.76 -6.20 -15.90
CA ALA A 149 4.03 -5.55 -16.99
C ALA A 149 4.48 -4.09 -17.19
N ALA A 150 4.60 -3.30 -16.11
CA ALA A 150 5.05 -1.90 -16.17
C ALA A 150 6.50 -1.78 -16.65
N SER A 151 7.39 -2.70 -16.24
CA SER A 151 8.77 -2.74 -16.71
C SER A 151 8.90 -2.99 -18.21
N GLY A 152 7.88 -3.60 -18.83
CA GLY A 152 7.79 -3.77 -20.28
C GLY A 152 7.37 -2.50 -21.03
N ILE A 153 7.13 -1.38 -20.34
CA ILE A 153 6.80 -0.07 -20.92
C ILE A 153 8.02 0.84 -20.74
N PHE A 154 8.55 1.38 -21.84
CA PHE A 154 9.65 2.33 -21.78
C PHE A 154 9.19 3.72 -22.21
N LEU A 155 9.30 4.67 -21.29
CA LEU A 155 9.02 6.08 -21.53
C LEU A 155 10.31 6.82 -21.90
N LYS A 156 10.31 7.41 -23.09
CA LYS A 156 11.36 8.33 -23.55
C LYS A 156 10.80 9.75 -23.52
N VAL A 157 11.43 10.60 -22.72
CA VAL A 157 11.10 12.02 -22.60
C VAL A 157 12.21 12.82 -23.28
N ASN A 158 11.86 13.51 -24.36
CA ASN A 158 12.74 14.38 -25.13
C ASN A 158 12.42 15.84 -24.77
N ALA A 159 12.83 16.24 -23.57
CA ALA A 159 12.67 17.60 -23.07
C ALA A 159 13.97 18.04 -22.38
N ARG A 160 14.10 19.35 -22.10
CA ARG A 160 15.18 19.87 -21.24
C ARG A 160 14.79 19.74 -19.79
N GLY A 161 15.75 19.37 -18.93
CA GLY A 161 15.57 19.40 -17.49
C GLY A 161 15.47 20.83 -16.98
N THR A 162 14.25 21.27 -16.69
CA THR A 162 13.94 22.54 -16.03
C THR A 162 13.07 22.29 -14.80
N PRO A 163 13.02 23.22 -13.82
CA PRO A 163 12.16 23.08 -12.64
C PRO A 163 10.69 22.82 -12.99
N LEU A 164 10.16 23.51 -14.00
CA LEU A 164 8.78 23.31 -14.46
C LEU A 164 8.58 21.92 -15.07
N THR A 165 9.49 21.49 -15.96
CA THR A 165 9.40 20.15 -16.57
C THR A 165 9.50 19.05 -15.52
N ASN A 166 10.35 19.23 -14.50
CA ASN A 166 10.49 18.28 -13.40
C ASN A 166 9.21 18.16 -12.59
N ILE A 167 8.59 19.28 -12.23
CA ILE A 167 7.32 19.28 -11.50
C ILE A 167 6.22 18.64 -12.32
N SER A 168 6.09 18.98 -13.61
CA SER A 168 5.12 18.31 -14.49
C SER A 168 5.32 16.80 -14.49
N LEU A 169 6.57 16.33 -14.62
CA LEU A 169 6.86 14.90 -14.66
C LEU A 169 6.60 14.21 -13.32
N LEU A 170 6.92 14.86 -12.20
CA LEU A 170 6.64 14.36 -10.84
C LEU A 170 5.14 14.30 -10.57
N SER A 171 4.38 15.33 -10.94
CA SER A 171 2.92 15.36 -10.81
C SER A 171 2.24 14.27 -11.63
N ILE A 172 2.66 14.10 -12.89
CA ILE A 172 2.14 13.02 -13.76
C ILE A 172 2.49 11.65 -13.18
N GLY A 173 3.73 11.47 -12.71
CA GLY A 173 4.16 10.23 -12.06
C GLY A 173 3.33 9.90 -10.83
N ALA A 174 3.03 10.88 -9.97
CA ALA A 174 2.19 10.70 -8.80
C ALA A 174 0.75 10.33 -9.14
N VAL A 175 0.15 10.96 -10.17
CA VAL A 175 -1.19 10.57 -10.64
C VAL A 175 -1.17 9.13 -11.16
N ILE A 176 -0.18 8.77 -11.98
CA ILE A 176 -0.05 7.42 -12.54
C ILE A 176 0.23 6.36 -11.47
N ALA A 177 0.88 6.72 -10.36
CA ALA A 177 1.10 5.82 -9.23
C ALA A 177 -0.21 5.28 -8.64
N ASN A 178 -1.32 6.02 -8.72
CA ASN A 178 -2.65 5.55 -8.32
C ASN A 178 -3.25 4.51 -9.28
N LEU A 179 -2.69 4.35 -10.49
CA LEU A 179 -3.20 3.42 -11.49
C LEU A 179 -2.32 2.16 -11.60
N ILE A 180 -1.00 2.33 -11.53
CA ILE A 180 -0.02 1.26 -11.82
C ILE A 180 0.87 0.98 -10.59
N ALA A 181 0.41 1.34 -9.40
CA ALA A 181 1.19 1.32 -8.16
C ALA A 181 2.40 2.27 -8.15
N THR A 182 2.83 2.66 -6.96
CA THR A 182 4.05 3.44 -6.74
C THR A 182 5.29 2.74 -7.29
N THR A 183 5.41 1.42 -7.15
CA THR A 183 6.52 0.62 -7.69
C THR A 183 6.56 0.65 -9.22
N GLY A 184 5.42 0.47 -9.88
CA GLY A 184 5.32 0.49 -11.34
C GLY A 184 5.59 1.88 -11.92
N ALA A 185 5.00 2.92 -11.31
CA ALA A 185 5.26 4.30 -11.68
C ALA A 185 6.73 4.69 -11.45
N ALA A 186 7.32 4.30 -10.31
CA ALA A 186 8.73 4.57 -10.04
C ALA A 186 9.64 3.96 -11.12
N MET A 187 9.40 2.71 -11.50
CA MET A 187 10.16 2.04 -12.56
C MET A 187 10.04 2.74 -13.92
N LEU A 188 8.82 3.17 -14.27
CA LEU A 188 8.54 3.85 -15.54
C LEU A 188 9.17 5.25 -15.61
N PHE A 189 9.16 5.99 -14.50
CA PHE A 189 9.52 7.41 -14.50
C PHE A 189 10.94 7.71 -14.01
N ILE A 190 11.58 6.88 -13.19
CA ILE A 190 12.88 7.23 -12.57
C ILE A 190 13.99 7.42 -13.61
N ARG A 191 14.09 6.51 -14.59
CA ARG A 191 15.12 6.56 -15.63
C ARG A 191 14.94 7.74 -16.58
N PRO A 192 13.75 8.00 -17.17
CA PRO A 192 13.56 9.23 -17.95
C PRO A 192 13.78 10.48 -17.11
N TYR A 193 13.37 10.51 -15.84
CA TYR A 193 13.59 11.64 -14.93
C TYR A 193 15.08 11.91 -14.67
N MET A 194 15.88 10.87 -14.45
CA MET A 194 17.34 11.00 -14.31
C MET A 194 18.02 11.46 -15.60
N ARG A 195 17.61 10.91 -16.75
CA ARG A 195 18.14 11.29 -18.07
C ARG A 195 17.79 12.74 -18.41
N LEU A 196 16.57 13.17 -18.13
CA LEU A 196 16.11 14.55 -18.31
C LEU A 196 17.00 15.56 -17.55
N ASN A 197 17.45 15.18 -16.36
CA ASN A 197 18.28 16.00 -15.48
C ASN A 197 19.79 15.74 -15.63
N LYS A 198 20.26 15.00 -16.64
CA LYS A 198 21.69 14.76 -16.86
C LYS A 198 22.46 16.08 -16.89
N GLY A 199 23.58 16.17 -16.16
CA GLY A 199 24.37 17.40 -16.01
C GLY A 199 23.90 18.36 -14.90
N ARG A 200 22.62 18.30 -14.49
CA ARG A 200 22.08 19.07 -13.34
C ARG A 200 21.57 18.22 -12.18
N LEU A 201 21.61 16.89 -12.34
CA LEU A 201 21.08 15.92 -11.38
C LEU A 201 21.78 16.05 -10.03
N LYS A 202 20.98 16.11 -8.98
CA LYS A 202 21.42 16.21 -7.58
C LYS A 202 20.60 15.25 -6.72
N ALA A 203 21.12 14.88 -5.54
CA ALA A 203 20.46 13.95 -4.62
C ALA A 203 18.99 14.31 -4.34
N TYR A 204 18.66 15.61 -4.16
CA TYR A 204 17.28 16.02 -3.89
C TYR A 204 16.32 15.65 -5.03
N HIS A 205 16.75 15.58 -6.29
CA HIS A 205 15.87 15.15 -7.38
C HIS A 205 15.36 13.74 -7.12
N ILE A 206 16.26 12.83 -6.71
CA ILE A 206 15.93 11.45 -6.42
C ILE A 206 15.09 11.35 -5.14
N VAL A 207 15.43 12.10 -4.09
CA VAL A 207 14.68 12.11 -2.83
C VAL A 207 13.24 12.60 -3.04
N PHE A 208 13.04 13.71 -3.76
CA PHE A 208 11.70 14.20 -4.06
C PHE A 208 10.94 13.29 -5.02
N PHE A 209 11.63 12.64 -5.96
CA PHE A 209 11.01 11.58 -6.77
C PHE A 209 10.49 10.45 -5.89
N ILE A 210 11.27 9.98 -4.91
CA ILE A 210 10.85 8.94 -3.97
C ILE A 210 9.64 9.41 -3.16
N PHE A 211 9.68 10.61 -2.58
CA PHE A 211 8.57 11.13 -1.78
C PHE A 211 7.28 11.30 -2.60
N ILE A 212 7.38 11.87 -3.80
CA ILE A 212 6.22 12.24 -4.60
C ILE A 212 5.66 11.05 -5.38
N VAL A 213 6.51 10.33 -6.11
CA VAL A 213 6.06 9.27 -7.04
C VAL A 213 6.05 7.90 -6.38
N ALA A 214 7.09 7.57 -5.60
CA ALA A 214 7.26 6.25 -5.02
C ALA A 214 6.65 6.08 -3.61
N ASN A 215 6.00 7.11 -3.09
CA ASN A 215 5.36 7.07 -1.77
C ASN A 215 3.98 7.75 -1.80
N VAL A 216 3.92 9.09 -1.65
CA VAL A 216 2.65 9.83 -1.54
C VAL A 216 1.74 9.64 -2.77
N GLY A 217 2.33 9.47 -3.95
CA GLY A 217 1.60 9.35 -5.21
C GLY A 217 0.48 8.32 -5.21
N GLY A 218 0.69 7.13 -4.64
CA GLY A 218 -0.28 6.01 -4.69
C GLY A 218 -1.36 5.99 -3.61
N ALA A 219 -1.55 7.07 -2.85
CA ALA A 219 -2.43 7.03 -1.68
C ALA A 219 -3.94 7.08 -2.00
N LEU A 220 -4.36 7.26 -3.27
CA LEU A 220 -5.78 7.42 -3.61
C LEU A 220 -6.47 6.11 -3.97
N THR A 221 -5.74 5.04 -4.28
CA THR A 221 -6.36 3.74 -4.64
C THR A 221 -5.69 2.59 -3.90
N PRO A 222 -6.41 1.48 -3.66
CA PRO A 222 -5.81 0.28 -3.08
C PRO A 222 -4.70 -0.34 -3.94
N ILE A 223 -4.68 -0.07 -5.25
CA ILE A 223 -3.62 -0.56 -6.14
C ILE A 223 -2.32 0.22 -5.91
N GLY A 224 -2.42 1.47 -5.44
CA GLY A 224 -1.32 2.42 -5.38
C GLY A 224 -0.18 2.01 -4.46
N ASP A 225 -0.49 1.43 -3.30
CA ASP A 225 0.51 0.98 -2.33
C ASP A 225 0.12 -0.34 -1.61
N PRO A 226 1.11 -1.05 -1.03
CA PRO A 226 0.86 -2.31 -0.32
C PRO A 226 -0.12 -2.21 0.87
N PRO A 227 -0.01 -1.22 1.78
CA PRO A 227 -0.92 -1.14 2.93
C PRO A 227 -2.39 -0.90 2.53
N LEU A 228 -2.65 -0.07 1.53
CA LEU A 228 -4.01 0.19 1.05
C LEU A 228 -4.58 -1.04 0.33
N PHE A 229 -3.75 -1.79 -0.40
CA PHE A 229 -4.18 -3.06 -0.99
C PHE A 229 -4.60 -4.07 0.09
N LEU A 230 -3.82 -4.16 1.16
CA LEU A 230 -4.16 -5.03 2.30
C LEU A 230 -5.50 -4.64 2.93
N GLY A 231 -5.74 -3.34 3.11
CA GLY A 231 -7.05 -2.84 3.58
C GLY A 231 -8.20 -3.26 2.67
N PHE A 232 -8.01 -3.20 1.34
CA PHE A 232 -9.00 -3.65 0.37
C PHE A 232 -9.25 -5.16 0.45
N LEU A 233 -8.22 -5.99 0.61
CA LEU A 233 -8.38 -7.44 0.82
C LEU A 233 -9.19 -7.75 2.09
N ARG A 234 -9.16 -6.86 3.08
CA ARG A 234 -9.95 -6.94 4.32
C ARG A 234 -11.32 -6.28 4.25
N GLY A 235 -11.78 -5.91 3.05
CA GLY A 235 -13.15 -5.45 2.82
C GLY A 235 -13.34 -3.93 2.77
N VAL A 236 -12.26 -3.13 2.85
CA VAL A 236 -12.37 -1.68 2.60
C VAL A 236 -12.79 -1.45 1.14
N PRO A 237 -13.85 -0.67 0.85
CA PRO A 237 -14.29 -0.44 -0.53
C PRO A 237 -13.21 0.21 -1.40
N PHE A 238 -13.16 -0.16 -2.69
CA PHE A 238 -12.11 0.30 -3.61
C PHE A 238 -11.97 1.83 -3.68
N PHE A 239 -13.09 2.56 -3.71
CA PHE A 239 -13.09 4.02 -3.83
C PHE A 239 -13.03 4.74 -2.47
N TRP A 240 -12.94 4.02 -1.36
CA TRP A 240 -12.95 4.60 -0.02
C TRP A 240 -11.76 5.55 0.18
N THR A 241 -10.56 5.13 -0.19
CA THR A 241 -9.33 5.96 -0.08
C THR A 241 -9.43 7.20 -0.96
N ALA A 242 -9.93 7.07 -2.19
CA ALA A 242 -10.10 8.20 -3.08
C ALA A 242 -11.09 9.23 -2.52
N ALA A 243 -12.19 8.77 -1.90
CA ALA A 243 -13.20 9.64 -1.31
C ALA A 243 -12.72 10.35 -0.03
N HIS A 244 -11.89 9.69 0.78
CA HIS A 244 -11.50 10.18 2.10
C HIS A 244 -10.10 10.80 2.15
N VAL A 245 -9.19 10.49 1.22
CA VAL A 245 -7.77 10.90 1.33
C VAL A 245 -7.43 12.05 0.37
N TRP A 246 -8.23 12.31 -0.66
CA TRP A 246 -7.93 13.32 -1.69
C TRP A 246 -7.68 14.73 -1.12
N HIS A 247 -8.42 15.12 -0.08
CA HIS A 247 -8.34 16.45 0.52
C HIS A 247 -7.07 16.66 1.35
N VAL A 248 -6.41 15.59 1.82
CA VAL A 248 -5.07 15.64 2.43
C VAL A 248 -3.98 15.41 1.39
N TRP A 249 -4.26 14.56 0.38
CA TRP A 249 -3.33 14.23 -0.69
C TRP A 249 -2.98 15.44 -1.56
N ILE A 250 -3.98 16.20 -2.03
CA ILE A 250 -3.75 17.37 -2.91
C ILE A 250 -2.85 18.41 -2.22
N PRO A 251 -3.15 18.90 -0.99
CA PRO A 251 -2.27 19.85 -0.32
C PRO A 251 -0.87 19.30 -0.07
N THR A 252 -0.74 18.03 0.31
CA THR A 252 0.57 17.38 0.54
C THR A 252 1.40 17.35 -0.75
N MET A 253 0.79 16.96 -1.86
CA MET A 253 1.39 16.96 -3.18
C MET A 253 1.82 18.36 -3.61
N LEU A 254 0.94 19.36 -3.47
CA LEU A 254 1.24 20.75 -3.80
C LEU A 254 2.40 21.30 -2.96
N ALA A 255 2.41 21.01 -1.65
CA ALA A 255 3.49 21.43 -0.75
C ALA A 255 4.84 20.82 -1.17
N LEU A 256 4.89 19.50 -1.42
CA LEU A 256 6.11 18.83 -1.87
C LEU A 256 6.61 19.37 -3.22
N LEU A 257 5.70 19.58 -4.18
CA LEU A 257 6.05 20.13 -5.49
C LEU A 257 6.51 21.59 -5.39
N ALA A 258 5.90 22.40 -4.53
CA ALA A 258 6.32 23.79 -4.30
C ALA A 258 7.69 23.86 -3.64
N ILE A 259 7.95 23.05 -2.62
CA ILE A 259 9.28 22.98 -1.98
C ILE A 259 10.33 22.53 -3.00
N PHE A 260 10.02 21.48 -3.79
CA PHE A 260 10.88 21.03 -4.87
C PHE A 260 11.15 22.15 -5.88
N TYR A 261 10.12 22.90 -6.30
CA TYR A 261 10.25 24.01 -7.25
C TYR A 261 11.27 25.05 -6.76
N VAL A 262 11.14 25.48 -5.51
CA VAL A 262 11.99 26.51 -4.92
C VAL A 262 13.44 26.04 -4.85
N ILE A 263 13.67 24.79 -4.45
CA ILE A 263 15.00 24.19 -4.39
C ILE A 263 15.59 24.04 -5.80
N ASP A 264 14.82 23.51 -6.74
CA ASP A 264 15.29 23.21 -8.10
C ASP A 264 15.50 24.48 -8.94
N SER A 265 14.73 25.53 -8.69
CA SER A 265 14.90 26.85 -9.33
C SER A 265 16.20 27.55 -8.92
N ARG A 266 16.73 27.22 -7.74
CA ARG A 266 18.06 27.71 -7.30
C ARG A 266 19.22 26.95 -7.94
N ASN A 267 18.95 25.85 -8.64
CA ASN A 267 19.97 25.04 -9.28
C ASN A 267 20.38 25.64 -10.64
N LYS A 268 21.54 26.32 -10.64
CA LYS A 268 22.14 26.97 -11.81
C LYS A 268 22.75 26.02 -12.85
N ALA A 269 22.91 24.74 -12.52
CA ALA A 269 23.44 23.75 -13.47
C ALA A 269 22.44 23.52 -14.60
N GLN A 270 22.91 23.42 -15.84
CA GLN A 270 22.04 23.20 -16.99
C GLN A 270 21.97 21.71 -17.34
N SER A 271 20.81 21.27 -17.84
CA SER A 271 20.67 19.93 -18.38
C SER A 271 21.50 19.82 -19.67
N THR A 272 22.37 18.81 -19.74
CA THR A 272 23.19 18.49 -20.92
C THR A 272 22.48 17.50 -21.84
N THR A 273 21.16 17.35 -21.69
CA THR A 273 20.38 16.43 -22.50
C THR A 273 20.15 17.05 -23.87
N ASP A 274 20.68 16.39 -24.90
CA ASP A 274 20.45 16.79 -26.29
C ASP A 274 18.97 16.63 -26.63
N ILE A 275 18.30 17.76 -26.91
CA ILE A 275 16.96 17.74 -27.48
C ILE A 275 17.12 17.33 -28.95
N SER A 276 16.74 16.09 -29.25
CA SER A 276 16.62 15.62 -30.63
C SER A 276 15.41 16.26 -31.33
N SER A 277 15.41 16.33 -32.66
CA SER A 277 14.26 16.83 -33.47
C SER A 277 13.00 15.94 -33.41
N GLY A 278 12.97 14.93 -32.53
CA GLY A 278 11.87 13.97 -32.38
C GLY A 278 10.75 14.43 -31.45
N LYS A 279 9.74 13.57 -31.27
CA LYS A 279 8.60 13.80 -30.38
C LYS A 279 9.03 14.03 -28.93
N THR A 280 8.34 14.92 -28.22
CA THR A 280 8.61 15.24 -26.80
C THR A 280 8.40 14.05 -25.87
N ILE A 281 7.42 13.19 -26.16
CA ILE A 281 7.14 11.95 -25.43
C ILE A 281 7.03 10.83 -26.45
N GLU A 282 7.77 9.75 -26.22
CA GLU A 282 7.76 8.55 -27.04
C GLU A 282 7.63 7.34 -26.11
N LEU A 283 6.63 6.50 -26.38
CA LEU A 283 6.35 5.27 -25.65
C LEU A 283 6.79 4.07 -26.48
N GLN A 284 7.64 3.23 -25.91
CA GLN A 284 8.01 1.92 -26.45
C GLN A 284 7.41 0.81 -25.58
N GLY A 285 7.11 -0.34 -26.17
CA GLY A 285 6.52 -1.47 -25.44
C GLY A 285 5.03 -1.29 -25.11
N THR A 286 4.28 -0.60 -25.97
CA THR A 286 2.84 -0.31 -25.77
C THR A 286 1.97 -1.57 -25.60
N ARG A 287 2.42 -2.73 -26.08
CA ARG A 287 1.77 -4.03 -25.80
C ARG A 287 1.65 -4.31 -24.31
N SER A 288 2.65 -3.92 -23.52
CA SER A 288 2.66 -4.14 -22.07
C SER A 288 1.57 -3.34 -21.35
N PHE A 289 1.07 -2.26 -21.97
CA PHE A 289 -0.07 -1.50 -21.46
C PHE A 289 -1.34 -2.35 -21.41
N ILE A 290 -1.54 -3.25 -22.37
CA ILE A 290 -2.69 -4.19 -22.37
C ILE A 290 -2.62 -5.08 -21.13
N PHE A 291 -1.44 -5.60 -20.79
CA PHE A 291 -1.26 -6.44 -19.61
C PHE A 291 -1.53 -5.66 -18.31
N VAL A 292 -1.04 -4.42 -18.21
CA VAL A 292 -1.34 -3.53 -17.07
C VAL A 292 -2.84 -3.31 -16.93
N VAL A 293 -3.53 -2.99 -18.02
CA VAL A 293 -4.99 -2.77 -18.00
C VAL A 293 -5.73 -4.04 -17.55
N VAL A 294 -5.36 -5.21 -18.06
CA VAL A 294 -5.98 -6.48 -17.64
C VAL A 294 -5.75 -6.75 -16.15
N ILE A 295 -4.54 -6.49 -15.62
CA ILE A 295 -4.21 -6.66 -14.20
C ILE A 295 -5.04 -5.68 -13.34
N VAL A 296 -5.13 -4.41 -13.73
CA VAL A 296 -5.92 -3.41 -13.01
C VAL A 296 -7.41 -3.78 -13.01
N LEU A 297 -7.95 -4.20 -14.16
CA LEU A 297 -9.34 -4.64 -14.26
C LEU A 297 -9.60 -5.92 -13.47
N SER A 298 -8.63 -6.83 -13.36
CA SER A 298 -8.81 -8.07 -12.59
C SER A 298 -8.96 -7.82 -11.10
N VAL A 299 -8.48 -6.70 -10.56
CA VAL A 299 -8.72 -6.27 -9.18
C VAL A 299 -10.23 -6.07 -8.91
N PHE A 300 -11.00 -5.65 -9.91
CA PHE A 300 -12.46 -5.47 -9.80
C PHE A 300 -13.25 -6.79 -9.93
N ILE A 301 -12.60 -7.91 -10.24
CA ILE A 301 -13.21 -9.26 -10.26
C ILE A 301 -13.24 -9.83 -8.81
N ASP A 302 -13.08 -8.99 -7.81
CA ASP A 302 -13.23 -9.35 -6.39
C ASP A 302 -14.73 -9.33 -6.00
N PRO A 303 -15.22 -10.36 -5.27
CA PRO A 303 -16.57 -10.38 -4.68
C PRO A 303 -16.94 -9.13 -3.88
N ASN A 304 -15.96 -8.43 -3.29
CA ASN A 304 -16.14 -7.19 -2.54
C ASN A 304 -16.55 -5.98 -3.41
N VAL A 305 -16.40 -6.08 -4.73
CA VAL A 305 -16.69 -4.99 -5.69
C VAL A 305 -17.97 -5.27 -6.49
N ILE A 306 -18.23 -6.52 -6.86
CA ILE A 306 -19.40 -6.90 -7.66
C ILE A 306 -20.39 -7.66 -6.76
N SER A 307 -21.44 -6.97 -6.31
CA SER A 307 -22.55 -7.58 -5.55
C SER A 307 -23.27 -8.68 -6.33
N ALA A 308 -23.26 -8.63 -7.66
CA ALA A 308 -23.78 -9.70 -8.52
C ALA A 308 -22.96 -11.01 -8.48
N MET A 309 -21.80 -11.00 -7.82
CA MET A 309 -21.04 -12.20 -7.48
C MET A 309 -21.13 -12.59 -5.99
N LYS A 310 -21.92 -11.87 -5.16
CA LYS A 310 -22.31 -12.37 -3.84
C LYS A 310 -23.23 -13.58 -4.05
N GLY A 311 -22.77 -14.76 -3.68
CA GLY A 311 -23.50 -16.02 -3.86
C GLY A 311 -23.12 -16.81 -5.12
N THR A 312 -22.45 -16.21 -6.11
CA THR A 312 -21.63 -17.00 -7.04
C THR A 312 -20.25 -17.12 -6.42
N HIS A 313 -20.14 -17.98 -5.41
CA HIS A 313 -18.93 -18.78 -5.32
C HIS A 313 -18.87 -19.53 -6.65
N PHE A 314 -18.24 -18.94 -7.66
CA PHE A 314 -17.68 -19.73 -8.74
C PHE A 314 -16.48 -20.42 -8.10
N ASP A 315 -16.83 -21.37 -7.26
CA ASP A 315 -16.01 -22.35 -6.60
C ASP A 315 -15.58 -23.29 -7.73
N LEU A 316 -14.73 -22.79 -8.62
CA LEU A 316 -13.89 -23.63 -9.48
C LEU A 316 -13.02 -24.58 -8.63
N VAL A 317 -13.08 -24.42 -7.30
CA VAL A 317 -12.43 -25.22 -6.28
C VAL A 317 -13.38 -25.56 -5.12
N GLY A 318 -14.65 -25.89 -5.39
CA GLY A 318 -15.63 -26.32 -4.37
C GLY A 318 -15.33 -27.64 -3.64
N THR A 319 -14.07 -28.04 -3.53
CA THR A 319 -13.62 -29.24 -2.80
C THR A 319 -12.25 -29.09 -2.16
N HIS A 320 -11.49 -28.02 -2.42
CA HIS A 320 -10.21 -27.77 -1.78
C HIS A 320 -10.06 -26.28 -1.49
N HIS A 321 -9.79 -25.92 -0.25
CA HIS A 321 -9.50 -24.56 0.22
C HIS A 321 -8.17 -24.07 -0.38
N LEU A 322 -8.11 -23.90 -1.70
CA LEU A 322 -6.92 -23.37 -2.37
C LEU A 322 -6.79 -21.90 -2.00
N PRO A 323 -5.57 -21.42 -1.70
CA PRO A 323 -5.35 -20.05 -1.29
C PRO A 323 -5.36 -19.05 -2.46
N PHE A 324 -6.03 -19.38 -3.58
CA PHE A 324 -6.01 -18.61 -4.82
C PHE A 324 -7.42 -18.48 -5.42
N GLY A 325 -7.83 -17.24 -5.74
CA GLY A 325 -9.03 -16.95 -6.50
C GLY A 325 -8.75 -16.77 -8.00
N ILE A 326 -9.83 -16.55 -8.77
CA ILE A 326 -9.75 -16.30 -10.23
C ILE A 326 -8.89 -15.06 -10.52
N ARG A 327 -8.96 -14.02 -9.67
CA ARG A 327 -8.15 -12.81 -9.77
C ARG A 327 -6.65 -13.13 -9.75
N GLU A 328 -6.19 -13.90 -8.76
CA GLU A 328 -4.78 -14.25 -8.61
C GLU A 328 -4.29 -15.10 -9.77
N ILE A 329 -5.11 -16.04 -10.26
CA ILE A 329 -4.82 -16.84 -11.44
C ILE A 329 -4.62 -15.94 -12.67
N ILE A 330 -5.50 -14.95 -12.88
CA ILE A 330 -5.35 -13.97 -13.96
C ILE A 330 -4.05 -13.18 -13.80
N MET A 331 -3.75 -12.68 -12.60
CA MET A 331 -2.55 -11.88 -12.34
C MET A 331 -1.25 -12.68 -12.55
N PHE A 332 -1.15 -13.90 -12.04
CA PHE A 332 0.01 -14.75 -12.27
C PHE A 332 0.15 -15.16 -13.75
N SER A 333 -0.98 -15.42 -14.43
CA SER A 333 -0.97 -15.69 -15.86
C SER A 333 -0.48 -14.47 -16.65
N MET A 334 -0.96 -13.27 -16.32
CA MET A 334 -0.52 -12.03 -16.93
C MET A 334 0.94 -11.73 -16.64
N CYS A 335 1.44 -12.06 -15.44
CA CYS A 335 2.86 -11.99 -15.12
C CYS A 335 3.71 -12.83 -16.10
N ALA A 336 3.36 -14.11 -16.30
CA ALA A 336 4.07 -15.00 -17.20
C ALA A 336 3.97 -14.57 -18.67
N ILE A 337 2.76 -14.15 -19.10
CA ILE A 337 2.51 -13.66 -20.46
C ILE A 337 3.25 -12.35 -20.71
N ALA A 338 3.19 -11.40 -19.79
CA ALA A 338 3.90 -10.13 -19.88
C ALA A 338 5.40 -10.36 -19.99
N PHE A 339 5.99 -11.19 -19.13
CA PHE A 339 7.42 -11.50 -19.22
C PHE A 339 7.81 -12.13 -20.56
N LYS A 340 6.98 -13.04 -21.09
CA LYS A 340 7.26 -13.72 -22.36
C LYS A 340 7.09 -12.84 -23.59
N PHE A 341 6.10 -11.95 -23.60
CA PHE A 341 5.68 -11.20 -24.78
C PHE A 341 6.01 -9.70 -24.75
N CYS A 342 6.57 -9.19 -23.65
CA CYS A 342 7.01 -7.80 -23.56
C CYS A 342 8.17 -7.50 -24.53
N ASP A 343 8.34 -6.21 -24.80
CA ASP A 343 9.45 -5.71 -25.60
C ASP A 343 10.76 -5.86 -24.81
N LYS A 344 11.66 -6.73 -25.29
CA LYS A 344 12.96 -7.00 -24.66
C LYS A 344 13.88 -5.78 -24.65
N GLU A 345 13.76 -4.91 -25.65
CA GLU A 345 14.53 -3.67 -25.69
C GLU A 345 14.04 -2.71 -24.61
N ALA A 346 12.71 -2.63 -24.39
CA ALA A 346 12.13 -1.85 -23.29
C ALA A 346 12.60 -2.36 -21.92
N LEU A 347 12.57 -3.69 -21.68
CA LEU A 347 13.09 -4.29 -20.44
C LEU A 347 14.57 -3.95 -20.20
N THR A 348 15.39 -4.02 -21.26
CA THR A 348 16.82 -3.75 -21.17
C THR A 348 17.08 -2.27 -20.86
N LYS A 349 16.36 -1.36 -21.52
CA LYS A 349 16.46 0.09 -21.26
C LYS A 349 15.97 0.50 -19.87
N ASN A 350 15.05 -0.27 -19.30
CA ASN A 350 14.58 -0.13 -17.93
C ASN A 350 15.50 -0.82 -16.90
N GLU A 351 16.56 -1.51 -17.32
CA GLU A 351 17.45 -2.29 -16.44
C GLU A 351 16.67 -3.29 -15.56
N PHE A 352 15.68 -3.96 -16.15
CA PHE A 352 14.84 -4.91 -15.44
C PHE A 352 15.65 -6.06 -14.85
N THR A 353 15.42 -6.34 -13.56
CA THR A 353 15.91 -7.52 -12.86
C THR A 353 14.81 -8.06 -11.96
N PHE A 354 14.86 -9.35 -11.62
CA PHE A 354 13.91 -9.95 -10.67
C PHE A 354 14.24 -9.65 -9.20
N GLU A 355 15.36 -8.99 -8.92
CA GLU A 355 15.83 -8.76 -7.56
C GLU A 355 14.83 -7.95 -6.71
N PRO A 356 14.23 -6.85 -7.19
CA PRO A 356 13.26 -6.10 -6.40
C PRO A 356 12.03 -6.92 -6.00
N ILE A 357 11.49 -7.74 -6.90
CA ILE A 357 10.33 -8.60 -6.61
C ILE A 357 10.72 -9.76 -5.69
N ARG A 358 11.92 -10.29 -5.83
CA ARG A 358 12.46 -11.29 -4.91
C ARG A 358 12.61 -10.71 -3.50
N GLU A 359 13.13 -9.49 -3.37
CA GLU A 359 13.27 -8.80 -2.10
C GLU A 359 11.91 -8.57 -1.45
N VAL A 360 10.96 -7.99 -2.19
CA VAL A 360 9.59 -7.78 -1.73
C VAL A 360 8.94 -9.10 -1.32
N GLY A 361 9.02 -10.15 -2.13
CA GLY A 361 8.40 -11.45 -1.81
C GLY A 361 8.89 -12.04 -0.49
N TRP A 362 10.20 -12.11 -0.27
CA TRP A 362 10.73 -12.67 0.98
C TRP A 362 10.47 -11.80 2.20
N LEU A 363 10.62 -10.48 2.09
CA LEU A 363 10.37 -9.57 3.20
C LEU A 363 8.89 -9.59 3.58
N PHE A 364 8.00 -9.48 2.60
CA PHE A 364 6.57 -9.46 2.86
C PHE A 364 6.05 -10.81 3.35
N LEU A 365 6.63 -11.94 2.94
CA LEU A 365 6.28 -13.24 3.54
C LEU A 365 6.47 -13.23 5.06
N GLY A 366 7.58 -12.66 5.54
CA GLY A 366 7.83 -12.49 6.98
C GLY A 366 6.90 -11.47 7.63
N ILE A 367 6.67 -10.33 6.98
CA ILE A 367 5.78 -9.25 7.46
C ILE A 367 4.36 -9.78 7.64
N PHE A 368 3.81 -10.47 6.65
CA PHE A 368 2.45 -11.01 6.67
C PHE A 368 2.26 -12.05 7.79
N ALA A 369 3.24 -12.91 8.03
CA ALA A 369 3.20 -13.83 9.15
C ALA A 369 3.29 -13.09 10.50
N CYS A 370 4.21 -12.14 10.63
CA CYS A 370 4.44 -11.42 11.89
C CYS A 370 3.35 -10.41 12.23
N MET A 371 2.62 -9.88 11.25
CA MET A 371 1.59 -8.86 11.49
C MET A 371 0.30 -9.43 12.07
N VAL A 372 0.04 -10.74 11.93
CA VAL A 372 -1.20 -11.37 12.42
C VAL A 372 -1.48 -11.06 13.88
N PRO A 373 -0.54 -11.26 14.83
CA PRO A 373 -0.80 -10.91 16.22
C PRO A 373 -1.05 -9.43 16.46
N ALA A 374 -0.35 -8.54 15.74
CA ALA A 374 -0.58 -7.10 15.86
C ALA A 374 -1.99 -6.71 15.39
N LEU A 375 -2.44 -7.27 14.26
CA LEU A 375 -3.76 -7.00 13.70
C LEU A 375 -4.88 -7.60 14.55
N ALA A 376 -4.66 -8.77 15.15
CA ALA A 376 -5.60 -9.37 16.09
C ALA A 376 -5.81 -8.48 17.33
N LEU A 377 -4.73 -7.97 17.91
CA LEU A 377 -4.77 -7.05 19.06
C LEU A 377 -5.42 -5.71 18.73
N ILE A 378 -5.11 -5.14 17.56
CA ILE A 378 -5.72 -3.88 17.11
C ILE A 378 -7.22 -4.08 16.84
N SER A 379 -7.62 -5.20 16.22
CA SER A 379 -9.03 -5.52 16.02
C SER A 379 -9.77 -5.65 17.34
N ASP A 380 -9.18 -6.35 18.32
CA ASP A 380 -9.76 -6.52 19.65
C ASP A 380 -9.92 -5.17 20.38
N TYR A 381 -8.89 -4.32 20.32
CA TYR A 381 -8.95 -2.96 20.86
C TYR A 381 -10.03 -2.11 20.18
N ALA A 382 -10.12 -2.16 18.84
CA ALA A 382 -11.13 -1.40 18.11
C ALA A 382 -12.55 -1.86 18.47
N HIS A 383 -12.81 -3.16 18.58
CA HIS A 383 -14.12 -3.67 18.98
C HIS A 383 -14.50 -3.29 20.42
N SER A 384 -13.54 -3.25 21.34
CA SER A 384 -13.79 -2.88 22.73
C SER A 384 -13.98 -1.37 22.96
N ASN A 385 -13.63 -0.54 21.97
CA ASN A 385 -13.70 0.93 22.06
C ASN A 385 -14.50 1.54 20.89
N ALA A 386 -15.44 0.78 20.31
CA ALA A 386 -16.23 1.21 19.14
C ALA A 386 -17.45 2.08 19.48
N ASP A 387 -17.52 2.63 20.70
CA ASP A 387 -18.63 3.46 21.19
C ASP A 387 -18.77 4.80 20.43
#